data_AF-A0A9X9LNT5-F1
#
_entry.id   AF-A0A9X9LNT5-F1
#
_cell.length_a   1.000
_cell.length_b   1.000
_cell.length_c   1.000
_cell.angle_alpha   90.00
_cell.angle_beta   90.00
_cell.angle_gamma   90.00
#
_symmetry.space_group_name_H-M   'P 1'
#
loop_
_entity.id
_entity.type
_entity.pdbx_description
1 polymer ?
#
loop_
_entity_poly.entity_id
_entity_poly.type
_entity_poly.pdbx_seq_one_letter_code
_entity_poly.pdbx_strand_id
1 'polypeptide(L)'
;MTYDLASAVVRIGNLIGMMLLLCHWDGCLQFLVPMLQDFPPDCWVAINHMVNHSWGRQYSHALFKAMSHMLCIGYGQQAPVGMPDVWLTMLSMIVGATCYAMFIGHATALIQSLDSSRRQYQEKYKQVEQYMSFHKLPADTRQRIHEYYEHRYQGKMFDEESILGELSEPLREEIINF
;
A
#
# COMPACT_ATOMS: atom_id res chain seq x y z
N MET A 1 12.14 -13.57 9.88
CA MET A 1 10.69 -13.38 9.62
C MET A 1 10.08 -12.24 10.43
N THR A 2 10.33 -12.12 11.74
CA THR A 2 9.79 -11.02 12.58
C THR A 2 10.35 -9.64 12.22
N TYR A 3 11.64 -9.54 11.87
CA TYR A 3 12.29 -8.27 11.53
C TYR A 3 11.83 -7.68 10.18
N ASP A 4 11.66 -8.50 9.14
CA ASP A 4 11.20 -8.03 7.82
C ASP A 4 9.76 -7.54 7.86
N LEU A 5 8.90 -8.28 8.58
CA LEU A 5 7.52 -7.88 8.80
C LEU A 5 7.45 -6.59 9.62
N ALA A 6 8.24 -6.47 10.69
CA ALA A 6 8.31 -5.25 11.49
C ALA A 6 8.75 -4.04 10.65
N SER A 7 9.78 -4.20 9.81
CA SER A 7 10.26 -3.15 8.90
C SER A 7 9.19 -2.72 7.89
N ALA A 8 8.48 -3.66 7.27
CA ALA A 8 7.41 -3.38 6.32
C ALA A 8 6.21 -2.68 6.98
N VAL A 9 5.83 -3.12 8.19
CA VAL A 9 4.76 -2.49 8.98
C VAL A 9 5.14 -1.07 9.40
N VAL A 10 6.37 -0.84 9.87
CA VAL A 10 6.86 0.50 10.22
C VAL A 10 6.84 1.43 9.00
N ARG A 11 7.25 0.95 7.82
CA ARG A 11 7.19 1.73 6.57
C ARG A 11 5.78 2.16 6.23
N ILE A 12 4.80 1.26 6.30
CA ILE A 12 3.39 1.59 6.05
C ILE A 12 2.85 2.53 7.12
N GLY A 13 3.17 2.32 8.40
CA GLY A 13 2.77 3.21 9.48
C GLY A 13 3.27 4.64 9.28
N ASN A 14 4.56 4.78 8.93
CA ASN A 14 5.15 6.09 8.62
C ASN A 14 4.49 6.75 7.40
N LEU A 15 4.16 5.97 6.37
CA LEU A 15 3.48 6.46 5.19
C LEU A 15 2.06 6.95 5.50
N ILE A 16 1.29 6.20 6.28
CA ILE A 16 -0.05 6.62 6.74
C ILE A 16 0.06 7.91 7.55
N GLY A 17 1.03 8.01 8.46
CA GLY A 17 1.29 9.24 9.22
C GLY A 17 1.60 10.44 8.31
N MET A 18 2.47 10.25 7.31
CA MET A 18 2.79 11.29 6.33
C MET A 18 1.56 11.69 5.49
N MET A 19 0.74 10.73 5.06
CA MET A 19 -0.50 11.01 4.31
C MET A 19 -1.49 11.83 5.13
N LEU A 20 -1.68 11.49 6.41
CA LEU A 20 -2.56 12.25 7.31
C LEU A 20 -2.06 13.68 7.51
N LEU A 21 -0.74 13.87 7.67
CA LEU A 21 -0.14 15.20 7.80
C LEU A 21 -0.32 16.03 6.52
N LEU A 22 -0.07 15.45 5.35
CA LEU A 22 -0.27 16.12 4.07
C LEU A 22 -1.74 16.47 3.84
N CYS A 23 -2.66 15.56 4.18
CA CYS A 23 -4.09 15.82 4.11
C CYS A 23 -4.52 16.97 5.04
N HIS A 24 -3.93 17.05 6.23
CA HIS A 24 -4.17 18.16 7.16
C HIS A 24 -3.67 19.49 6.59
N TRP A 25 -2.44 19.53 6.07
CA TRP A 25 -1.88 20.74 5.46
C TRP A 25 -2.65 21.18 4.22
N ASP A 26 -3.04 20.24 3.37
CA ASP A 26 -3.86 20.54 2.19
C ASP A 26 -5.23 21.09 2.60
N GLY A 27 -5.90 20.49 3.59
CA GLY A 27 -7.16 21.02 4.12
C GLY A 27 -7.02 22.44 4.69
N CYS A 28 -5.96 22.69 5.46
CA CYS A 28 -5.66 24.02 5.95
C CYS A 28 -5.39 25.02 4.82
N LEU A 29 -4.63 24.63 3.78
CA LEU A 29 -4.34 25.47 2.62
C LEU A 29 -5.59 25.81 1.82
N GLN A 30 -6.49 24.83 1.62
CA GLN A 30 -7.78 25.00 0.93
C GLN A 30 -8.68 26.02 1.62
N PHE A 31 -8.59 26.16 2.95
CA PHE A 31 -9.31 27.21 3.69
C PHE A 31 -8.54 28.53 3.76
N LEU A 32 -7.22 28.46 3.91
CA LEU A 32 -6.34 29.62 4.06
C LEU A 32 -6.38 30.55 2.85
N VAL A 33 -6.38 30.01 1.63
CA VAL A 33 -6.35 30.87 0.42
C VAL A 33 -7.62 31.71 0.27
N PRO A 34 -8.85 31.16 0.38
CA PRO A 34 -10.07 31.97 0.45
C PRO A 34 -10.06 32.98 1.60
N MET A 35 -9.51 32.61 2.76
CA MET A 35 -9.40 33.52 3.92
C MET A 35 -8.49 34.72 3.63
N LEU A 36 -7.39 34.54 2.91
CA LEU A 36 -6.48 35.63 2.50
C LEU A 36 -7.07 36.54 1.41
N GLN A 37 -8.14 36.11 0.75
CA GLN A 37 -8.87 36.86 -0.27
C GLN A 37 -10.18 37.46 0.25
N ASP A 38 -10.36 37.51 1.58
CA ASP A 38 -11.58 37.99 2.25
C ASP A 38 -12.86 37.23 1.82
N PHE A 39 -12.73 35.92 1.56
CA PHE A 39 -13.81 35.02 1.16
C PHE A 39 -14.61 35.52 -0.06
N PRO A 40 -14.02 35.51 -1.27
CA PRO A 40 -14.70 35.98 -2.46
C PRO A 40 -15.95 35.12 -2.76
N PRO A 41 -16.99 35.67 -3.41
CA PRO A 41 -18.28 35.01 -3.56
C PRO A 41 -18.25 33.70 -4.37
N ASP A 42 -17.20 33.51 -5.18
CA ASP A 42 -16.96 32.33 -6.01
C ASP A 42 -16.06 31.27 -5.36
N CYS A 43 -15.62 31.48 -4.11
CA CYS A 43 -14.90 30.45 -3.36
C CYS A 43 -15.84 29.44 -2.71
N TRP A 44 -15.32 28.23 -2.50
CA TRP A 44 -16.08 27.12 -1.91
C TRP A 44 -16.64 27.45 -0.51
N VAL A 45 -15.99 28.30 0.29
CA VAL A 45 -16.48 28.69 1.63
C VAL A 45 -17.72 29.57 1.53
N ALA A 46 -17.69 30.56 0.64
CA ALA A 46 -18.80 31.49 0.42
C ALA A 46 -20.00 30.79 -0.23
N ILE A 47 -19.75 29.96 -1.25
CA ILE A 47 -20.82 29.23 -1.96
C ILE A 47 -21.55 28.27 -1.03
N ASN A 48 -20.83 27.62 -0.11
CA ASN A 48 -21.43 26.72 0.87
C ASN A 48 -22.00 27.44 2.11
N HIS A 49 -22.00 28.79 2.12
CA HIS A 49 -22.45 29.63 3.24
C HIS A 49 -21.77 29.29 4.58
N MET A 50 -20.46 28.99 4.54
CA MET A 50 -19.71 28.53 5.72
C MET A 50 -18.79 29.58 6.35
N VAL A 51 -18.79 30.82 5.84
CA VAL A 51 -17.91 31.90 6.32
C VAL A 51 -18.09 32.18 7.81
N ASN A 52 -19.34 32.16 8.30
CA ASN A 52 -19.69 32.48 9.69
C ASN A 52 -19.90 31.25 10.59
N HIS A 53 -19.54 30.05 10.12
CA HIS A 53 -19.65 28.83 10.92
C HIS A 53 -18.50 28.70 11.93
N SER A 54 -18.66 27.82 12.92
CA SER A 54 -17.59 27.51 13.86
C SER A 54 -16.36 26.96 13.15
N TRP A 55 -15.17 27.28 13.68
CA TRP A 55 -13.89 26.83 13.14
C TRP A 55 -13.83 25.31 12.99
N GLY A 56 -14.42 24.55 13.93
CA GLY A 56 -14.45 23.09 13.87
C GLY A 56 -15.22 22.57 12.66
N ARG A 57 -16.34 23.23 12.30
CA ARG A 57 -17.13 22.87 11.11
C ARG A 57 -16.38 23.23 9.83
N GLN A 58 -15.78 24.42 9.78
CA GLN A 58 -14.98 24.87 8.63
C GLN A 58 -13.78 23.93 8.39
N TYR A 59 -13.02 23.64 9.44
CA TYR A 59 -11.90 22.70 9.40
C TYR A 59 -12.32 21.30 8.97
N SER A 60 -13.42 20.78 9.52
CA SER A 60 -13.91 19.44 9.15
C SER A 60 -14.28 19.35 7.67
N HIS A 61 -14.94 20.37 7.12
CA HIS A 61 -15.26 20.41 5.69
C HIS A 61 -14.03 20.61 4.81
N ALA A 62 -13.07 21.43 5.23
CA ALA A 62 -11.82 21.63 4.51
C ALA A 62 -10.97 20.34 4.48
N LEU A 63 -10.89 19.65 5.61
CA LEU A 63 -10.22 18.35 5.72
C LEU A 63 -10.94 17.28 4.89
N PHE A 64 -12.27 17.26 4.91
CA PHE A 64 -13.07 16.36 4.06
C PHE A 64 -12.79 16.60 2.57
N LYS A 65 -12.73 17.86 2.13
CA LYS A 65 -12.37 18.24 0.75
C LYS A 65 -10.95 17.78 0.38
N ALA A 66 -9.96 18.00 1.24
CA ALA A 66 -8.60 17.53 1.00
C ALA A 66 -8.51 15.99 0.96
N MET A 67 -9.21 15.31 1.88
CA MET A 67 -9.25 13.85 1.94
C MET A 67 -9.93 13.24 0.72
N SER A 68 -10.99 13.86 0.20
CA SER A 68 -11.66 13.37 -1.01
C SER A 68 -10.79 13.50 -2.26
N HIS A 69 -9.90 14.50 -2.34
CA HIS A 69 -8.88 14.55 -3.39
C HIS A 69 -7.78 13.49 -3.18
N MET A 70 -7.30 13.34 -1.93
CA MET A 70 -6.26 12.37 -1.55
C MET A 70 -6.65 10.92 -1.88
N LEU A 71 -7.91 10.55 -1.62
CA LEU A 71 -8.43 9.20 -1.82
C LEU A 71 -9.15 9.02 -3.18
N CYS A 72 -8.98 9.96 -4.10
CA CYS A 72 -9.56 9.92 -5.45
C CYS A 72 -11.11 9.76 -5.47
N ILE A 73 -11.82 10.36 -4.51
CA ILE A 73 -13.28 10.30 -4.39
C ILE A 73 -13.96 11.44 -5.16
N GLY A 74 -13.47 12.68 -5.04
CA GLY A 74 -14.08 13.84 -5.70
C GLY A 74 -13.89 15.18 -4.97
N TYR A 75 -14.70 16.18 -5.33
CA TYR A 75 -14.47 17.60 -5.05
C TYR A 75 -15.13 18.17 -3.78
N GLY A 76 -15.90 17.36 -3.04
CA GLY A 76 -16.75 17.82 -1.93
C GLY A 76 -18.20 18.02 -2.38
N GLN A 77 -18.78 19.20 -2.14
CA GLN A 77 -20.18 19.48 -2.50
C GLN A 77 -20.37 19.77 -4.01
N GLN A 78 -19.43 20.48 -4.62
CA GLN A 78 -19.49 20.86 -6.05
C GLN A 78 -18.10 21.11 -6.62
N ALA A 79 -18.00 21.20 -7.94
CA ALA A 79 -16.76 21.53 -8.63
C ALA A 79 -16.28 22.96 -8.28
N PRO A 80 -14.96 23.22 -8.23
CA PRO A 80 -14.42 24.56 -7.99
C PRO A 80 -14.84 25.53 -9.10
N VAL A 81 -15.24 26.74 -8.71
CA VAL A 81 -15.71 27.79 -9.63
C VAL A 81 -14.64 28.89 -9.77
N GLY A 82 -14.21 29.46 -8.65
CA GLY A 82 -13.14 30.46 -8.64
C GLY A 82 -11.80 29.88 -9.11
N MET A 83 -11.06 30.64 -9.92
CA MET A 83 -9.75 30.20 -10.44
C MET A 83 -8.74 29.79 -9.35
N PRO A 84 -8.64 30.49 -8.20
CA PRO A 84 -7.79 30.04 -7.10
C PRO A 84 -8.16 28.64 -6.59
N ASP A 85 -9.45 28.37 -6.41
CA ASP A 85 -9.96 27.08 -5.96
C ASP A 85 -9.71 25.97 -6.99
N VAL A 86 -9.79 26.28 -8.29
CA VAL A 86 -9.47 25.34 -9.38
C VAL A 86 -8.00 24.91 -9.30
N TRP A 87 -7.07 25.87 -9.24
CA TRP A 87 -5.64 25.57 -9.17
C TRP A 87 -5.25 24.82 -7.89
N LEU A 88 -5.81 25.20 -6.74
CA LEU A 88 -5.60 24.48 -5.49
C LEU A 88 -6.15 23.06 -5.52
N THR A 89 -7.31 22.87 -6.14
CA THR A 89 -7.92 21.55 -6.31
C THR A 89 -7.05 20.68 -7.22
N MET A 90 -6.55 21.21 -8.35
CA MET A 90 -5.62 20.48 -9.22
C MET A 90 -4.32 20.10 -8.50
N LEU A 91 -3.73 21.01 -7.73
CA LEU A 91 -2.53 20.72 -6.94
C LEU A 91 -2.79 19.63 -5.91
N SER A 92 -3.88 19.75 -5.16
CA SER A 92 -4.32 18.77 -4.16
C SER A 92 -4.53 17.38 -4.77
N MET A 93 -5.15 17.29 -5.95
CA MET A 93 -5.34 16.04 -6.67
C MET A 93 -4.02 15.40 -7.11
N ILE A 94 -3.05 16.18 -7.59
CA ILE A 94 -1.73 15.67 -8.00
C ILE A 94 -0.98 15.09 -6.79
N VAL A 95 -0.94 15.84 -5.68
CA VAL A 95 -0.31 15.37 -4.43
C VAL A 95 -1.04 14.13 -3.92
N GLY A 96 -2.37 14.18 -3.90
CA GLY A 96 -3.25 13.11 -3.46
C GLY A 96 -3.03 11.80 -4.21
N ALA A 97 -3.13 11.84 -5.54
CA ALA A 97 -2.92 10.68 -6.40
C ALA A 97 -1.52 10.08 -6.25
N THR A 98 -0.49 10.92 -6.11
CA THR A 98 0.89 10.47 -5.91
C THR A 98 1.05 9.74 -4.58
N CYS A 99 0.52 10.31 -3.49
CA CYS A 99 0.51 9.69 -2.17
C CYS A 99 -0.25 8.38 -2.15
N TYR A 100 -1.43 8.33 -2.79
CA TYR A 100 -2.24 7.12 -2.88
C TYR A 100 -1.57 6.01 -3.70
N ALA A 101 -0.88 6.35 -4.79
CA ALA A 101 -0.10 5.40 -5.57
C ALA A 101 1.06 4.81 -4.73
N MET A 102 1.78 5.64 -3.97
CA MET A 102 2.82 5.17 -3.04
C MET A 102 2.23 4.23 -1.97
N PHE A 103 1.06 4.57 -1.42
CA PHE A 103 0.36 3.72 -0.45
C PHE A 103 0.06 2.33 -1.00
N ILE A 104 -0.51 2.25 -2.21
CA ILE A 104 -0.77 0.97 -2.88
C ILE A 104 0.53 0.19 -3.12
N GLY A 105 1.60 0.87 -3.53
CA GLY A 105 2.90 0.25 -3.73
C GLY A 105 3.46 -0.39 -2.45
N HIS A 106 3.41 0.34 -1.34
CA HIS A 106 3.86 -0.17 -0.05
C HIS A 106 2.96 -1.29 0.49
N ALA A 107 1.64 -1.17 0.37
CA ALA A 107 0.70 -2.23 0.76
C ALA A 107 0.95 -3.53 -0.04
N THR A 108 1.18 -3.41 -1.34
CA THR A 108 1.51 -4.55 -2.21
C THR A 108 2.82 -5.21 -1.78
N ALA A 109 3.86 -4.41 -1.49
CA ALA A 109 5.14 -4.93 -1.01
C ALA A 109 5.01 -5.66 0.34
N LEU A 110 4.19 -5.16 1.27
CA LEU A 110 3.91 -5.83 2.53
C LEU A 110 3.25 -7.19 2.30
N ILE A 111 2.20 -7.23 1.47
CA ILE A 111 1.49 -8.48 1.14
C ILE A 111 2.45 -9.50 0.53
N GLN A 112 3.34 -9.05 -0.37
CA GLN A 112 4.35 -9.93 -0.97
C GLN A 112 5.40 -10.41 0.04
N SER A 113 5.74 -9.60 1.04
CA SER A 113 6.73 -9.98 2.07
C SER A 113 6.19 -10.98 3.09
N LEU A 114 4.88 -10.97 3.36
CA LEU A 114 4.24 -11.83 4.36
C LEU A 114 4.27 -13.32 4.00
N ASP A 115 4.25 -13.66 2.70
CA ASP A 115 4.12 -15.05 2.23
C ASP A 115 5.23 -15.45 1.26
N SER A 116 6.45 -14.96 1.50
CA SER A 116 7.59 -15.14 0.58
C SER A 116 7.95 -16.61 0.33
N SER A 117 8.05 -17.44 1.38
CA SER A 117 8.41 -18.86 1.27
C SER A 117 7.34 -19.71 0.60
N ARG A 118 6.06 -19.39 0.83
CA ARG A 118 4.94 -20.04 0.17
C ARG A 118 4.82 -19.62 -1.29
N ARG A 119 5.05 -18.34 -1.59
CA ARG A 119 5.12 -17.85 -2.98
C ARG A 119 6.23 -18.57 -3.75
N GLN A 120 7.42 -18.70 -3.16
CA GLN A 120 8.53 -19.42 -3.78
C GLN A 120 8.19 -20.89 -4.03
N TYR A 121 7.54 -21.56 -3.08
CA TYR A 121 7.02 -22.93 -3.28
C TYR A 121 6.02 -22.99 -4.45
N GLN A 122 5.03 -22.10 -4.49
CA GLN A 122 4.03 -22.07 -5.56
C GLN A 122 4.64 -21.78 -6.93
N GLU A 123 5.58 -20.83 -7.03
CA GLU A 123 6.28 -20.50 -8.26
C GLU A 123 7.11 -21.68 -8.76
N LYS A 124 7.83 -22.38 -7.86
CA LYS A 124 8.61 -23.57 -8.24
C LYS A 124 7.70 -24.71 -8.66
N TYR A 125 6.64 -24.98 -7.91
CA TYR A 125 5.68 -26.03 -8.23
C TYR A 125 4.99 -25.77 -9.58
N LYS A 126 4.66 -24.51 -9.90
CA LYS A 126 4.13 -24.13 -11.22
C LYS A 126 5.09 -24.44 -12.36
N GLN A 127 6.40 -24.26 -12.17
CA GLN A 127 7.41 -24.68 -13.15
C GLN A 127 7.42 -26.20 -13.34
N VAL A 128 7.26 -26.97 -12.25
CA VAL A 128 7.14 -28.43 -12.31
C VAL A 128 5.89 -28.83 -13.10
N GLU A 129 4.75 -28.20 -12.86
CA GLU A 129 3.53 -28.44 -13.65
C GLU A 129 3.72 -28.16 -15.13
N GLN A 130 4.38 -27.05 -15.48
CA GLN A 130 4.72 -26.73 -16.86
C GLN A 130 5.62 -27.79 -17.49
N TYR A 131 6.61 -28.30 -16.75
CA TYR A 131 7.49 -29.39 -17.18
C TYR A 131 6.70 -30.70 -17.41
N MET A 132 5.82 -31.08 -16.48
CA MET A 132 4.97 -32.27 -16.61
C MET A 132 4.00 -32.16 -17.80
N SER A 133 3.51 -30.95 -18.06
CA SER A 133 2.63 -30.66 -19.20
C SER A 133 3.38 -30.77 -20.53
N PHE A 134 4.56 -30.16 -20.62
CA PHE A 134 5.41 -30.20 -21.81
C PHE A 134 5.79 -31.63 -22.21
N HIS A 135 6.16 -32.46 -21.24
CA HIS A 135 6.49 -33.87 -21.46
C HIS A 135 5.27 -34.81 -21.52
N LYS A 136 4.04 -34.27 -21.40
CA LYS A 136 2.78 -35.03 -21.45
C LYS A 136 2.77 -36.23 -20.51
N LEU A 137 3.24 -36.04 -19.27
CA LEU A 137 3.28 -37.13 -18.30
C LEU A 137 1.88 -37.68 -18.00
N PRO A 138 1.73 -39.01 -17.78
CA PRO A 138 0.45 -39.62 -17.39
C PRO A 138 -0.09 -39.05 -16.07
N ALA A 139 -1.40 -39.08 -15.89
CA ALA A 139 -2.07 -38.54 -14.69
C ALA A 139 -1.55 -39.17 -13.38
N ASP A 140 -1.31 -40.49 -13.39
CA ASP A 140 -0.75 -41.21 -12.23
C ASP A 140 0.62 -40.67 -11.82
N THR A 141 1.50 -40.41 -12.78
CA THR A 141 2.84 -39.84 -12.50
C THR A 141 2.73 -38.41 -11.98
N ARG A 142 1.80 -37.60 -12.50
CA ARG A 142 1.57 -36.23 -12.01
C ARG A 142 1.08 -36.22 -10.56
N GLN A 143 0.15 -37.12 -10.24
CA GLN A 143 -0.38 -37.29 -8.88
C GLN A 143 0.75 -37.65 -7.90
N ARG A 144 1.60 -38.61 -8.26
CA ARG A 144 2.76 -39.00 -7.44
C ARG A 144 3.77 -37.86 -7.24
N ILE A 145 4.00 -37.05 -8.28
CA ILE A 145 4.87 -35.86 -8.17
C ILE A 145 4.25 -34.81 -7.24
N HIS A 146 2.93 -34.59 -7.35
CA HIS A 146 2.22 -33.67 -6.46
C HIS A 146 2.32 -34.09 -4.99
N GLU A 147 2.01 -35.35 -4.69
CA GLU A 147 2.10 -35.92 -3.33
C GLU A 147 3.52 -35.84 -2.78
N TYR A 148 4.53 -36.10 -3.61
CA TYR A 148 5.93 -35.93 -3.24
C TYR A 148 6.25 -34.48 -2.85
N TYR A 149 5.83 -33.49 -3.66
CA TYR A 149 6.10 -32.08 -3.38
C TYR A 149 5.38 -31.58 -2.13
N GLU A 150 4.12 -31.96 -1.94
CA GLU A 150 3.38 -31.64 -0.71
C GLU A 150 4.06 -32.25 0.52
N HIS A 151 4.46 -33.52 0.46
CA HIS A 151 5.10 -34.18 1.60
C HIS A 151 6.52 -33.65 1.88
N ARG A 152 7.33 -33.39 0.85
CA ARG A 152 8.73 -32.95 1.01
C ARG A 152 8.86 -31.51 1.47
N TYR A 153 7.99 -30.62 1.00
CA TYR A 153 8.10 -29.18 1.25
C TYR A 153 6.98 -28.63 2.15
N GLN A 154 5.87 -29.35 2.34
CA GLN A 154 4.76 -28.94 3.22
C GLN A 154 4.27 -27.51 2.94
N GLY A 155 4.28 -27.11 1.66
CA GLY A 155 3.87 -25.78 1.22
C GLY A 155 4.89 -24.66 1.44
N LYS A 156 6.10 -24.96 1.93
CA LYS A 156 7.20 -23.99 2.13
C LYS A 156 8.48 -24.50 1.50
N MET A 157 9.12 -23.67 0.69
CA MET A 157 10.39 -24.02 0.05
C MET A 157 11.53 -23.21 0.68
N PHE A 158 12.62 -23.89 1.02
CA PHE A 158 13.85 -23.29 1.55
C PHE A 158 15.05 -23.80 0.75
N ASP A 159 16.06 -22.95 0.59
CA ASP A 159 17.35 -23.34 0.05
C ASP A 159 18.26 -23.81 1.20
N GLU A 160 18.07 -25.07 1.61
CA GLU A 160 18.75 -25.64 2.77
C GLU A 160 20.28 -25.59 2.62
N GLU A 161 20.82 -25.79 1.41
CA GLU A 161 22.26 -25.79 1.15
C GLU A 161 22.86 -24.39 1.34
N SER A 162 22.22 -23.36 0.77
CA SER A 162 22.66 -21.97 0.98
C SER A 162 22.55 -21.56 2.44
N ILE A 163 21.44 -21.92 3.11
CA ILE A 163 21.21 -21.56 4.52
C ILE A 163 22.27 -22.20 5.43
N LEU A 164 22.53 -23.51 5.27
CA LEU A 164 23.55 -24.20 6.06
C LEU A 164 24.97 -23.72 5.72
N GLY A 165 25.19 -23.28 4.47
CA GLY A 165 26.43 -22.68 3.98
C GLY A 165 26.82 -21.38 4.69
N GLU A 166 25.84 -20.53 5.04
CA GLU A 166 26.06 -19.26 5.74
C GLU A 166 26.35 -19.43 7.24
N LEU A 167 26.03 -20.59 7.81
CA LEU A 167 26.24 -20.87 9.23
C LEU A 167 27.68 -21.32 9.53
N SER A 168 28.18 -20.96 10.71
CA SER A 168 29.43 -21.51 11.25
C SER A 168 29.33 -23.02 11.46
N GLU A 169 30.43 -23.75 11.31
CA GLU A 169 30.47 -25.22 11.48
C GLU A 169 29.78 -25.72 12.76
N PRO A 170 29.99 -25.14 13.96
CA PRO A 170 29.33 -25.64 15.18
C PRO A 170 27.80 -25.55 15.12
N LEU A 171 27.25 -24.46 14.58
CA LEU A 171 25.80 -24.28 14.42
C LEU A 171 25.22 -25.23 13.37
N ARG A 172 25.98 -25.52 12.31
CA ARG A 172 25.57 -26.49 11.29
C ARG A 172 25.48 -27.89 11.88
N GLU A 173 26.49 -28.31 12.64
CA GLU A 173 26.49 -29.60 13.32
C GLU A 173 25.35 -29.70 14.34
N GLU A 174 25.08 -28.64 15.11
CA GLU A 174 23.97 -28.61 16.06
C GLU A 174 22.61 -28.78 15.37
N ILE A 175 22.39 -28.13 14.22
CA ILE A 175 21.14 -28.25 13.45
C ILE A 175 20.99 -29.63 12.80
N ILE A 176 22.06 -30.21 12.27
CA ILE A 176 22.03 -31.53 11.62
C ILE A 176 21.78 -32.65 12.64
N ASN A 177 22.26 -32.47 13.88
CA ASN A 177 22.09 -33.44 14.96
C ASN A 177 20.75 -33.32 15.71
N PHE A 178 19.93 -32.32 15.37
CA PHE A 178 18.60 -32.09 15.94
C PHE A 178 17.53 -32.97 15.27
#